data_AF-A0A961XM72-F1
#
_entry.id   AF-A0A961XM72-F1
#
_cell.length_a   1.000
_cell.length_b   1.000
_cell.length_c   1.000
_cell.angle_alpha   90.00
_cell.angle_beta   90.00
_cell.angle_gamma   90.00
#
_symmetry.space_group_name_H-M   'P 1'
#
loop_
_entity.id
_entity.type
_entity.pdbx_description
1 polymer ?
#
loop_
_entity_poly.entity_id
_entity_poly.type
_entity_poly.pdbx_seq_one_letter_code
_entity_poly.pdbx_strand_id
1 'polypeptide(L)'
;TDRDGWAKMMKKLGVKGVHIAERDTQRTKQPKPFNTFWNTWSVEGFVSEGLQPAELGWGTHEKWIPRNARKQKKGCKAAIFLEQPGANTRVRTWCPTPGAQYGFLVTHNESISIADFFTVRDKKGKVTYRPTCHYAYHPCNDAVLSLHEMFGAAGKAQPVFHVLDENELVDGIDELGVLLYGHKKNAYWYGSQLSVEETRSIAPYQNATGLQVTSAVLAGMVWALENPEAGIVETDEMDFQRCLEVQMPYLGPVKGYYSDWTPLKDRPGLFPEDIDTSDPWQFRNILVR
;
A
#
# COMPACT_ATOMS: atom_id res chain seq x y z
N THR A 1 7.49 -12.60 -19.96
CA THR A 1 7.92 -11.23 -20.38
C THR A 1 9.01 -10.78 -19.45
N ASP A 2 10.02 -10.06 -19.94
CA ASP A 2 11.10 -9.49 -19.11
C ASP A 2 10.66 -8.17 -18.44
N ARG A 3 11.48 -7.64 -17.52
CA ARG A 3 11.24 -6.36 -16.82
C ARG A 3 10.94 -5.22 -17.78
N ASP A 4 11.69 -5.14 -18.87
CA ASP A 4 11.52 -4.15 -19.93
C ASP A 4 10.14 -4.24 -20.60
N GLY A 5 9.68 -5.46 -20.88
CA GLY A 5 8.35 -5.74 -21.43
C GLY A 5 7.24 -5.30 -20.48
N TRP A 6 7.38 -5.59 -19.18
CA TRP A 6 6.45 -5.17 -18.13
C TRP A 6 6.36 -3.64 -18.02
N ALA A 7 7.49 -2.95 -17.97
CA ALA A 7 7.54 -1.49 -17.93
C ALA A 7 6.91 -0.83 -19.17
N LYS A 8 7.20 -1.37 -20.36
CA LYS A 8 6.61 -0.91 -21.63
C LYS A 8 5.10 -1.15 -21.66
N MET A 9 4.61 -2.24 -21.07
CA MET A 9 3.17 -2.51 -20.97
C MET A 9 2.48 -1.48 -20.08
N MET A 10 2.99 -1.21 -18.88
CA MET A 10 2.46 -0.19 -17.98
C MET A 10 2.39 1.19 -18.64
N LYS A 11 3.47 1.57 -19.36
CA LYS A 11 3.50 2.80 -20.17
C LYS A 11 2.42 2.80 -21.26
N LYS A 12 2.29 1.71 -22.01
CA LYS A 12 1.32 1.58 -23.12
C LYS A 12 -0.12 1.64 -22.64
N LEU A 13 -0.41 1.06 -21.47
CA LEU A 13 -1.73 1.11 -20.84
C LEU A 13 -2.06 2.51 -20.28
N GLY A 14 -1.04 3.36 -20.10
CA GLY A 14 -1.20 4.71 -19.58
C GLY A 14 -1.41 4.74 -18.07
N VAL A 15 -0.89 3.75 -17.34
CA VAL A 15 -0.95 3.74 -15.87
C VAL A 15 -0.07 4.87 -15.34
N LYS A 16 -0.66 5.82 -14.62
CA LYS A 16 0.05 6.97 -14.03
C LYS A 16 0.66 6.62 -12.69
N GLY A 17 -0.02 5.77 -11.93
CA GLY A 17 0.50 5.28 -10.66
C GLY A 17 -0.28 4.11 -10.11
N VAL A 18 0.18 3.68 -8.94
CA VAL A 18 -0.29 2.53 -8.18
C VAL A 18 -0.40 2.97 -6.72
N HIS A 19 -1.54 2.75 -6.07
CA HIS A 19 -1.56 2.67 -4.61
C HIS A 19 -1.48 1.20 -4.22
N ILE A 20 -0.71 0.88 -3.19
CA ILE A 20 -1.01 -0.29 -2.38
C ILE A 20 -2.21 0.14 -1.53
N ALA A 21 -3.39 -0.28 -1.93
CA ALA A 21 -4.66 0.24 -1.41
C ALA A 21 -5.25 -0.83 -0.51
N GLU A 22 -5.11 -0.59 0.80
CA GLU A 22 -5.49 -1.55 1.82
C GLU A 22 -6.53 -0.98 2.77
N ARG A 23 -7.47 -1.84 3.16
CA ARG A 23 -8.42 -1.58 4.22
C ARG A 23 -8.55 -2.81 5.11
N ASP A 24 -8.01 -2.68 6.31
CA ASP A 24 -8.29 -3.63 7.38
C ASP A 24 -9.56 -3.22 8.14
N THR A 25 -10.51 -4.15 8.21
CA THR A 25 -11.80 -4.01 8.89
C THR A 25 -11.95 -4.98 10.05
N GLN A 26 -10.90 -5.72 10.41
CA GLN A 26 -10.91 -6.62 11.55
C GLN A 26 -11.19 -5.82 12.83
N ARG A 27 -12.12 -6.32 13.65
CA ARG A 27 -12.52 -5.67 14.90
C ARG A 27 -12.51 -6.66 16.05
N THR A 28 -11.96 -6.21 17.16
CA THR A 28 -11.87 -6.93 18.43
C THR A 28 -13.22 -7.07 19.15
N LYS A 29 -13.31 -8.06 20.04
CA LYS A 29 -14.42 -8.27 20.98
C LYS A 29 -14.48 -7.22 22.10
N GLN A 30 -13.35 -6.58 22.42
CA GLN A 30 -13.23 -5.64 23.54
C GLN A 30 -12.70 -4.31 23.04
N PRO A 31 -13.25 -3.15 23.46
CA PRO A 31 -12.77 -1.87 22.98
C PRO A 31 -11.29 -1.65 23.31
N LYS A 32 -10.56 -0.98 22.42
CA LYS A 32 -9.16 -0.60 22.64
C LYS A 32 -8.99 0.09 24.02
N PRO A 33 -8.10 -0.43 24.89
CA PRO A 33 -7.76 0.22 26.15
C PRO A 33 -7.05 1.57 25.95
N PHE A 34 -7.15 2.44 26.95
CA PHE A 34 -6.40 3.69 26.98
C PHE A 34 -4.89 3.41 27.15
N ASN A 35 -4.04 4.19 26.50
CA ASN A 35 -2.59 4.12 26.59
C ASN A 35 -2.02 2.72 26.24
N THR A 36 -2.64 2.07 25.25
CA THR A 36 -2.16 0.85 24.61
C THR A 36 -2.19 1.03 23.09
N PHE A 37 -1.26 0.42 22.37
CA PHE A 37 -1.29 0.38 20.91
C PHE A 37 -1.76 -1.01 20.47
N TRP A 38 -2.91 -1.08 19.80
CA TRP A 38 -3.50 -2.31 19.28
C TRP A 38 -3.40 -2.33 17.76
N ASN A 39 -2.98 -3.45 17.19
CA ASN A 39 -2.88 -3.65 15.75
C ASN A 39 -3.13 -5.12 15.40
N THR A 40 -3.36 -5.43 14.13
CA THR A 40 -3.53 -6.80 13.62
C THR A 40 -2.21 -7.49 13.28
N TRP A 41 -1.11 -6.73 13.27
CA TRP A 41 0.24 -7.24 13.08
C TRP A 41 1.25 -6.42 13.92
N SER A 42 2.54 -6.72 13.79
CA SER A 42 3.62 -6.15 14.62
C SER A 42 3.45 -4.66 14.92
N VAL A 43 3.16 -4.35 16.19
CA VAL A 43 3.04 -2.97 16.65
C VAL A 43 4.38 -2.25 16.59
N GLU A 44 5.47 -2.91 17.00
CA GLU A 44 6.82 -2.33 16.92
C GLU A 44 7.22 -2.02 15.48
N GLY A 45 6.94 -2.95 14.55
CA GLY A 45 7.15 -2.76 13.13
C GLY A 45 6.38 -1.54 12.62
N PHE A 46 5.08 -1.53 12.86
CA PHE A 46 4.19 -0.47 12.38
C PHE A 46 4.51 0.92 12.96
N VAL A 47 4.88 1.00 14.24
CA VAL A 47 5.34 2.25 14.86
C VAL A 47 6.66 2.71 14.22
N SER A 48 7.61 1.80 14.00
CA SER A 48 8.91 2.12 13.42
C SER A 48 8.76 2.68 12.00
N GLU A 49 8.09 1.97 11.10
CA GLU A 49 7.85 2.45 9.73
C GLU A 49 6.92 3.68 9.68
N GLY A 50 5.98 3.76 10.63
CA GLY A 50 5.07 4.90 10.73
C GLY A 50 5.77 6.20 11.14
N LEU A 51 6.86 6.10 11.90
CA LEU A 51 7.72 7.22 12.30
C LEU A 51 8.81 7.53 11.27
N GLN A 52 9.09 6.62 10.34
CA GLN A 52 9.95 6.92 9.19
C GLN A 52 9.29 7.98 8.28
N PRO A 53 10.10 8.66 7.44
CA PRO A 53 9.59 9.62 6.47
C PRO A 53 8.50 8.99 5.57
N ALA A 54 7.44 9.74 5.29
CA ALA A 54 6.50 9.36 4.25
C ALA A 54 7.25 9.24 2.92
N GLU A 55 7.21 8.08 2.26
CA GLU A 55 8.05 7.77 1.09
C GLU A 55 7.25 7.13 -0.04
N LEU A 56 7.60 7.48 -1.27
CA LEU A 56 6.86 7.07 -2.45
C LEU A 56 7.76 7.00 -3.68
N GLY A 57 7.53 6.00 -4.53
CA GLY A 57 7.94 5.98 -5.92
C GLY A 57 7.34 7.19 -6.66
N TRP A 58 8.16 7.92 -7.39
CA TRP A 58 7.79 9.20 -7.97
C TRP A 58 7.62 9.12 -9.49
N GLY A 59 6.36 9.21 -9.93
CA GLY A 59 6.00 9.04 -11.33
C GLY A 59 6.45 10.18 -12.22
N THR A 60 6.71 9.88 -13.49
CA THR A 60 7.08 10.90 -14.50
C THR A 60 5.93 11.84 -14.86
N HIS A 61 4.69 11.50 -14.48
CA HIS A 61 3.50 12.29 -14.78
C HIS A 61 3.26 13.42 -13.77
N GLU A 62 3.90 13.37 -12.60
CA GLU A 62 3.71 14.33 -11.52
C GLU A 62 4.30 15.70 -11.88
N LYS A 63 3.50 16.75 -11.72
CA LYS A 63 3.86 18.14 -12.07
C LYS A 63 4.07 19.03 -10.85
N TRP A 64 3.69 18.55 -9.66
CA TRP A 64 3.78 19.26 -8.40
C TRP A 64 4.45 18.39 -7.37
N ILE A 65 5.26 19.01 -6.50
CA ILE A 65 5.94 18.32 -5.40
C ILE A 65 5.77 19.14 -4.11
N PRO A 66 5.49 18.51 -2.95
CA PRO A 66 5.43 19.22 -1.67
C PRO A 66 6.73 19.95 -1.33
N ARG A 67 6.65 21.08 -0.62
CA ARG A 67 7.84 21.90 -0.26
C ARG A 67 8.85 21.14 0.64
N ASN A 68 8.34 20.25 1.49
CA ASN A 68 9.16 19.41 2.39
C ASN A 68 9.56 18.08 1.75
N ALA A 69 9.30 17.87 0.46
CA ALA A 69 9.77 16.68 -0.25
C ALA A 69 11.26 16.79 -0.60
N ARG A 70 11.93 15.64 -0.67
CA ARG A 70 13.34 15.49 -1.02
C ARG A 70 13.53 14.34 -2.01
N LYS A 71 14.52 14.48 -2.88
CA LYS A 71 14.94 13.47 -3.86
C LYS A 71 16.23 12.81 -3.41
N GLN A 72 16.42 11.52 -3.72
CA GLN A 72 17.69 10.85 -3.45
C GLN A 72 18.76 11.28 -4.46
N LYS A 73 20.00 11.49 -3.97
CA LYS A 73 21.15 11.87 -4.82
C LYS A 73 21.79 10.66 -5.53
N LYS A 74 21.64 9.46 -4.98
CA LYS A 74 22.21 8.18 -5.43
C LYS A 74 21.14 7.08 -5.45
N GLY A 75 21.50 5.87 -5.87
CA GLY A 75 20.57 4.73 -6.00
C GLY A 75 19.80 4.73 -7.31
N CYS A 76 18.70 3.98 -7.37
CA CYS A 76 17.81 3.87 -8.55
C CYS A 76 17.11 5.20 -8.90
N LYS A 77 17.04 6.12 -7.93
CA LYS A 77 16.39 7.45 -8.03
C LYS A 77 14.92 7.32 -8.46
N ALA A 78 14.25 6.29 -7.93
CA ALA A 78 12.85 6.01 -8.21
C ALA A 78 11.88 6.76 -7.28
N ALA A 79 12.34 7.29 -6.15
CA ALA A 79 11.48 7.79 -5.08
C ALA A 79 11.64 9.29 -4.78
N ILE A 80 10.75 9.79 -3.92
CA ILE A 80 10.94 10.95 -3.06
C ILE A 80 10.52 10.57 -1.64
N PHE A 81 10.97 11.33 -0.65
CA PHE A 81 10.41 11.25 0.71
C PHE A 81 9.99 12.64 1.19
N LEU A 82 9.06 12.70 2.14
CA LEU A 82 8.61 13.93 2.79
C LEU A 82 9.26 14.01 4.17
N GLU A 83 9.71 15.19 4.58
CA GLU A 83 10.23 15.42 5.94
C GLU A 83 9.09 15.49 6.97
N GLN A 84 8.32 14.40 7.08
CA GLN A 84 7.22 14.18 8.02
C GLN A 84 6.93 12.66 8.14
N PRO A 85 6.43 12.18 9.29
CA PRO A 85 6.19 10.75 9.51
C PRO A 85 5.06 10.20 8.63
N GLY A 86 5.26 9.00 8.08
CA GLY A 86 4.33 8.34 7.17
C GLY A 86 2.96 8.05 7.79
N ALA A 87 2.93 7.56 9.03
CA ALA A 87 1.69 7.24 9.74
C ALA A 87 0.90 8.47 10.23
N ASN A 88 1.44 9.69 10.06
CA ASN A 88 0.69 10.94 10.24
C ASN A 88 0.54 11.73 8.92
N THR A 89 0.79 11.07 7.79
CA THR A 89 0.62 11.63 6.46
C THR A 89 -0.55 10.94 5.79
N ARG A 90 -1.60 11.68 5.46
CA ARG A 90 -2.81 11.10 4.86
C ARG A 90 -2.85 11.31 3.35
N VAL A 91 -3.33 10.30 2.64
CA VAL A 91 -3.60 10.30 1.20
C VAL A 91 -5.04 9.88 0.94
N ARG A 92 -5.65 10.42 -0.11
CA ARG A 92 -6.96 10.01 -0.61
C ARG A 92 -6.78 8.77 -1.48
N THR A 93 -7.49 7.69 -1.16
CA THR A 93 -7.43 6.42 -1.89
C THR A 93 -8.83 5.79 -1.97
N TRP A 94 -8.89 4.59 -2.55
CA TRP A 94 -10.12 3.84 -2.74
C TRP A 94 -9.87 2.33 -2.64
N CYS A 95 -10.75 1.62 -1.95
CA CYS A 95 -10.83 0.16 -1.96
C CYS A 95 -12.27 -0.30 -2.26
N PRO A 96 -12.50 -1.52 -2.78
CA PRO A 96 -13.83 -1.98 -3.17
C PRO A 96 -14.87 -1.95 -2.05
N THR A 97 -14.52 -2.37 -0.84
CA THR A 97 -15.47 -2.51 0.27
C THR A 97 -15.94 -1.16 0.83
N PRO A 98 -15.06 -0.23 1.24
CA PRO A 98 -15.49 1.07 1.78
C PRO A 98 -15.73 2.13 0.69
N GLY A 99 -15.23 1.93 -0.52
CA GLY A 99 -15.11 2.98 -1.52
C GLY A 99 -14.00 3.97 -1.16
N ALA A 100 -14.31 5.27 -1.22
CA ALA A 100 -13.33 6.33 -0.96
C ALA A 100 -12.92 6.37 0.51
N GLN A 101 -11.63 6.45 0.78
CA GLN A 101 -11.10 6.52 2.15
C GLN A 101 -9.81 7.35 2.24
N TYR A 102 -9.42 7.66 3.47
CA TYR A 102 -8.04 8.04 3.75
C TYR A 102 -7.20 6.78 3.98
N GLY A 103 -5.98 6.80 3.45
CA GLY A 103 -4.90 5.91 3.87
C GLY A 103 -3.74 6.72 4.44
N PHE A 104 -2.90 6.09 5.24
CA PHE A 104 -1.63 6.63 5.68
C PHE A 104 -0.55 6.33 4.62
N LEU A 105 0.32 7.31 4.37
CA LEU A 105 1.45 7.22 3.44
C LEU A 105 2.69 6.70 4.19
N VAL A 106 2.56 5.48 4.72
CA VAL A 106 3.64 4.77 5.40
C VAL A 106 4.66 4.33 4.36
N THR A 107 5.96 4.44 4.68
CA THR A 107 7.01 3.96 3.77
C THR A 107 6.95 2.44 3.68
N HIS A 108 7.20 1.90 2.49
CA HIS A 108 7.28 0.46 2.29
C HIS A 108 8.15 0.16 1.05
N ASN A 109 8.80 -1.00 1.02
CA ASN A 109 9.83 -1.33 0.01
C ASN A 109 9.26 -1.30 -1.43
N GLU A 110 8.09 -1.90 -1.63
CA GLU A 110 7.43 -2.01 -2.92
C GLU A 110 7.00 -0.65 -3.50
N SER A 111 6.82 0.37 -2.65
CA SER A 111 6.65 1.76 -3.12
C SER A 111 7.81 2.20 -4.01
N ILE A 112 9.03 1.72 -3.73
CA ILE A 112 10.23 2.01 -4.52
C ILE A 112 10.50 0.92 -5.55
N SER A 113 10.42 -0.37 -5.17
CA SER A 113 10.77 -1.48 -6.06
C SER A 113 9.84 -1.53 -7.28
N ILE A 114 8.52 -1.41 -7.10
CA ILE A 114 7.53 -1.37 -8.20
C ILE A 114 7.80 -0.18 -9.12
N ALA A 115 8.02 1.01 -8.56
CA ALA A 115 8.31 2.20 -9.35
C ALA A 115 9.61 2.05 -10.15
N ASP A 116 10.65 1.45 -9.58
CA ASP A 116 11.89 1.17 -10.32
C ASP A 116 11.70 0.06 -11.35
N PHE A 117 11.01 -1.02 -11.00
CA PHE A 117 10.75 -2.18 -11.86
C PHE A 117 10.04 -1.75 -13.15
N PHE A 118 9.00 -0.93 -13.03
CA PHE A 118 8.24 -0.40 -14.16
C PHE A 118 8.83 0.88 -14.80
N THR A 119 10.08 1.23 -14.53
CA THR A 119 10.75 2.38 -15.15
C THR A 119 11.17 2.08 -16.59
N VAL A 120 10.74 2.89 -17.57
CA VAL A 120 11.23 2.83 -18.95
C VAL A 120 12.29 3.90 -19.20
N ARG A 121 13.45 3.50 -19.70
CA ARG A 121 14.55 4.40 -20.10
C ARG A 121 14.68 4.44 -21.62
N ASP A 122 15.10 5.59 -22.16
CA ASP A 122 15.50 5.69 -23.56
C ASP A 122 16.93 5.14 -23.77
N LYS A 123 17.39 5.13 -25.04
CA LYS A 123 18.74 4.67 -25.40
C LYS A 123 19.87 5.46 -24.73
N LYS A 124 19.60 6.67 -24.22
CA LYS A 124 20.56 7.52 -23.50
C LYS A 124 20.45 7.35 -21.97
N GLY A 125 19.65 6.40 -21.50
CA GLY A 125 19.43 6.13 -20.08
C GLY A 125 18.45 7.11 -19.38
N LYS A 126 17.84 8.05 -20.12
CA LYS A 126 16.88 9.01 -19.57
C LYS A 126 15.56 8.30 -19.26
N VAL A 127 15.03 8.52 -18.06
CA VAL A 127 13.70 8.01 -17.68
C VAL A 127 12.63 8.70 -18.54
N THR A 128 11.83 7.90 -19.26
CA THR A 128 10.73 8.38 -20.12
C THR A 128 9.35 7.97 -19.60
N TYR A 129 9.31 7.03 -18.65
CA TYR A 129 8.09 6.61 -17.96
C TYR A 129 8.47 6.00 -16.62
N ARG A 130 7.66 6.31 -15.60
CA ARG A 130 7.65 5.67 -14.29
C ARG A 130 6.28 5.92 -13.65
N PRO A 131 5.64 4.93 -13.01
CA PRO A 131 4.44 5.17 -12.21
C PRO A 131 4.78 5.82 -10.86
N THR A 132 3.88 6.65 -10.33
CA THR A 132 3.88 6.94 -8.89
C THR A 132 3.50 5.67 -8.15
N CYS A 133 4.15 5.31 -7.06
CA CYS A 133 3.80 4.12 -6.28
C CYS A 133 3.95 4.40 -4.79
N HIS A 134 2.90 4.19 -4.00
CA HIS A 134 2.99 4.29 -2.55
C HIS A 134 1.88 3.53 -1.83
N TYR A 135 2.12 3.27 -0.55
CA TYR A 135 1.10 2.77 0.34
C TYR A 135 0.00 3.81 0.61
N ALA A 136 -1.24 3.35 0.67
CA ALA A 136 -2.39 4.11 1.13
C ALA A 136 -3.15 3.24 2.14
N TYR A 137 -2.54 3.09 3.32
CA TYR A 137 -2.94 2.09 4.31
C TYR A 137 -4.02 2.61 5.24
N HIS A 138 -5.20 2.01 5.24
CA HIS A 138 -6.17 2.18 6.31
C HIS A 138 -6.11 0.95 7.23
N PRO A 139 -5.41 1.00 8.37
CA PRO A 139 -5.31 -0.12 9.29
C PRO A 139 -6.65 -0.36 9.99
N CYS A 140 -6.73 -1.39 10.84
CA CYS A 140 -7.92 -1.64 11.65
C CYS A 140 -8.28 -0.40 12.49
N ASN A 141 -9.56 -0.26 12.85
CA ASN A 141 -10.03 0.94 13.55
C ASN A 141 -9.26 1.21 14.85
N ASP A 142 -8.87 0.16 15.58
CA ASP A 142 -8.11 0.32 16.82
C ASP A 142 -6.67 0.78 16.58
N ALA A 143 -6.06 0.39 15.46
CA ALA A 143 -4.77 0.91 15.05
C ALA A 143 -4.86 2.38 14.61
N VAL A 144 -5.96 2.80 13.94
CA VAL A 144 -6.24 4.23 13.68
C VAL A 144 -6.32 5.02 14.99
N LEU A 145 -7.04 4.51 15.99
CA LEU A 145 -7.11 5.13 17.32
C LEU A 145 -5.75 5.13 18.03
N SER A 146 -4.96 4.07 17.86
CA SER A 146 -3.62 3.95 18.44
C SER A 146 -2.65 4.99 17.85
N LEU A 147 -2.69 5.20 16.54
CA LEU A 147 -1.92 6.25 15.87
C LEU A 147 -2.37 7.64 16.30
N HIS A 148 -3.68 7.87 16.41
CA HIS A 148 -4.21 9.15 16.87
C HIS A 148 -3.73 9.48 18.30
N GLU A 149 -3.77 8.51 19.20
CA GLU A 149 -3.26 8.64 20.57
C GLU A 149 -1.73 8.89 20.59
N MET A 150 -0.96 8.10 19.85
CA MET A 150 0.51 8.24 19.77
C MET A 150 0.94 9.60 19.25
N PHE A 151 0.39 10.06 18.13
CA PHE A 151 0.75 11.36 17.54
C PHE A 151 0.18 12.53 18.35
N GLY A 152 -0.97 12.35 19.01
CA GLY A 152 -1.48 13.30 20.00
C GLY A 152 -0.53 13.47 21.20
N ALA A 153 0.20 12.42 21.56
CA ALA A 153 1.27 12.44 22.55
C ALA A 153 2.65 12.79 21.95
N ALA A 154 2.69 13.62 20.90
CA ALA A 154 3.89 14.08 20.21
C ALA A 154 4.78 12.95 19.64
N GLY A 155 4.17 11.85 19.21
CA GLY A 155 4.88 10.70 18.62
C GLY A 155 5.48 9.74 19.66
N LYS A 156 5.13 9.91 20.95
CA LYS A 156 5.53 8.96 21.99
C LYS A 156 4.63 7.72 21.92
N ALA A 157 5.22 6.58 21.59
CA ALA A 157 4.52 5.30 21.61
C ALA A 157 3.99 4.95 23.02
N GLN A 158 2.83 4.30 23.04
CA GLN A 158 2.20 3.77 24.24
C GLN A 158 3.12 2.72 24.90
N PRO A 159 3.06 2.54 26.23
CA PRO A 159 3.93 1.59 26.94
C PRO A 159 3.52 0.12 26.76
N VAL A 160 2.33 -0.16 26.24
CA VAL A 160 1.81 -1.51 26.04
C VAL A 160 1.43 -1.68 24.57
N PHE A 161 2.00 -2.70 23.95
CA PHE A 161 1.73 -3.10 22.58
C PHE A 161 0.97 -4.43 22.59
N HIS A 162 -0.06 -4.53 21.77
CA HIS A 162 -0.89 -5.72 21.64
C HIS A 162 -1.15 -6.02 20.16
N VAL A 163 -0.79 -7.23 19.74
CA VAL A 163 -1.14 -7.75 18.41
C VAL A 163 -2.38 -8.60 18.59
N LEU A 164 -3.46 -8.24 17.91
CA LEU A 164 -4.75 -8.92 17.98
C LEU A 164 -4.62 -10.33 17.40
N ASP A 165 -4.79 -11.33 18.25
CA ASP A 165 -4.95 -12.72 17.82
C ASP A 165 -6.27 -12.86 17.06
N GLU A 166 -6.46 -13.95 16.32
CA GLU A 166 -7.74 -14.22 15.69
C GLU A 166 -8.87 -14.33 16.75
N ASN A 167 -8.61 -14.73 18.00
CA ASN A 167 -9.65 -15.21 18.91
C ASN A 167 -10.46 -14.20 19.77
N GLU A 168 -10.09 -12.99 20.19
CA GLU A 168 -9.51 -11.87 19.46
C GLU A 168 -10.63 -11.09 18.78
N LEU A 169 -10.81 -11.43 17.51
CA LEU A 169 -11.62 -10.68 16.57
C LEU A 169 -13.07 -11.20 16.56
N VAL A 170 -14.03 -10.29 16.41
CA VAL A 170 -15.45 -10.61 16.21
C VAL A 170 -15.72 -10.95 14.75
N ASP A 171 -15.25 -10.08 13.85
CA ASP A 171 -15.47 -10.13 12.41
C ASP A 171 -14.41 -9.31 11.67
N GLY A 172 -14.50 -9.32 10.34
CA GLY A 172 -13.81 -8.39 9.45
C GLY A 172 -12.91 -9.07 8.45
N ILE A 173 -12.47 -8.27 7.48
CA ILE A 173 -11.56 -8.66 6.41
C ILE A 173 -10.30 -7.80 6.44
N ASP A 174 -9.23 -8.34 5.89
CA ASP A 174 -8.10 -7.56 5.39
C ASP A 174 -8.21 -7.46 3.85
N GLU A 175 -8.67 -6.30 3.38
CA GLU A 175 -8.81 -5.99 1.95
C GLU A 175 -7.52 -5.35 1.43
N LEU A 176 -6.56 -6.18 1.03
CA LEU A 176 -5.25 -5.78 0.51
C LEU A 176 -5.17 -6.00 -1.01
N GLY A 177 -4.90 -4.93 -1.74
CA GLY A 177 -4.68 -4.98 -3.18
C GLY A 177 -3.94 -3.78 -3.73
N VAL A 178 -3.82 -3.77 -5.06
CA VAL A 178 -3.19 -2.68 -5.81
C VAL A 178 -4.24 -1.91 -6.61
N LEU A 179 -4.28 -0.60 -6.42
CA LEU A 179 -5.12 0.33 -7.19
C LEU A 179 -4.27 0.96 -8.30
N LEU A 180 -4.37 0.44 -9.52
CA LEU A 180 -3.78 1.05 -10.71
C LEU A 180 -4.68 2.20 -11.16
N TYR A 181 -4.10 3.35 -11.49
CA TYR A 181 -4.88 4.52 -11.89
C TYR A 181 -4.30 5.33 -13.05
N GLY A 182 -5.15 6.16 -13.66
CA GLY A 182 -4.80 7.08 -14.75
C GLY A 182 -4.87 6.49 -16.15
N HIS A 183 -5.12 5.18 -16.28
CA HIS A 183 -5.38 4.54 -17.57
C HIS A 183 -6.77 4.93 -18.11
N LYS A 184 -7.08 4.52 -19.36
CA LYS A 184 -8.35 4.88 -20.05
C LYS A 184 -9.64 4.42 -19.35
N LYS A 185 -9.53 3.50 -18.39
CA LYS A 185 -10.63 3.00 -17.56
C LYS A 185 -10.58 3.55 -16.13
N ASN A 186 -9.99 4.73 -15.99
CA ASN A 186 -9.78 5.47 -14.76
C ASN A 186 -8.94 4.74 -13.69
N ALA A 187 -9.56 3.86 -12.91
CA ALA A 187 -8.90 3.12 -11.84
C ALA A 187 -9.37 1.66 -11.79
N TYR A 188 -8.45 0.77 -11.41
CA TYR A 188 -8.68 -0.66 -11.27
C TYR A 188 -7.96 -1.18 -10.03
N TRP A 189 -8.74 -1.67 -9.06
CA TRP A 189 -8.23 -2.36 -7.88
C TRP A 189 -8.20 -3.86 -8.14
N TYR A 190 -7.12 -4.54 -7.76
CA TYR A 190 -7.02 -6.01 -7.77
C TYR A 190 -6.33 -6.50 -6.51
N GLY A 191 -6.93 -7.47 -5.83
CA GLY A 191 -6.40 -7.95 -4.57
C GLY A 191 -7.31 -8.93 -3.84
N SER A 192 -6.88 -9.25 -2.62
CA SER A 192 -7.47 -10.18 -1.67
C SER A 192 -8.52 -9.49 -0.81
N GLN A 193 -9.60 -10.20 -0.46
CA GLN A 193 -10.63 -9.78 0.49
C GLN A 193 -10.79 -10.84 1.60
N LEU A 194 -9.68 -11.37 2.09
CA LEU A 194 -9.64 -12.47 3.05
C LEU A 194 -10.31 -12.08 4.38
N SER A 195 -11.25 -12.90 4.82
CA SER A 195 -11.97 -12.74 6.09
C SER A 195 -11.33 -13.51 7.23
N VAL A 196 -11.48 -13.01 8.46
CA VAL A 196 -11.02 -13.73 9.66
C VAL A 196 -11.75 -15.07 9.83
N GLU A 197 -13.00 -15.18 9.40
CA GLU A 197 -13.76 -16.44 9.41
C GLU A 197 -13.15 -17.48 8.49
N GLU A 198 -12.82 -17.08 7.26
CA GLU A 198 -12.16 -17.96 6.30
C GLU A 198 -10.75 -18.34 6.78
N THR A 199 -9.97 -17.36 7.27
CA THR A 199 -8.64 -17.60 7.84
C THR A 199 -8.67 -18.70 8.90
N ARG A 200 -9.57 -18.59 9.89
CA ARG A 200 -9.71 -19.60 10.96
C ARG A 200 -10.01 -21.00 10.43
N SER A 201 -10.72 -21.10 9.31
CA SER A 201 -11.09 -22.38 8.72
C SER A 201 -9.94 -23.06 7.95
N ILE A 202 -8.95 -22.29 7.48
CA ILE A 202 -7.91 -22.78 6.57
C ILE A 202 -6.50 -22.77 7.15
N ALA A 203 -6.21 -21.94 8.17
CA ALA A 203 -4.90 -21.90 8.81
C ALA A 203 -5.01 -21.45 10.30
N PRO A 204 -4.38 -22.17 11.24
CA PRO A 204 -4.46 -21.82 12.66
C PRO A 204 -3.51 -20.67 13.04
N TYR A 205 -3.73 -20.11 14.24
CA TYR A 205 -2.82 -19.22 14.97
C TYR A 205 -2.50 -17.88 14.30
N GLN A 206 -3.39 -17.38 13.45
CA GLN A 206 -3.22 -16.11 12.78
C GLN A 206 -4.56 -15.52 12.36
N ASN A 207 -4.61 -14.19 12.29
CA ASN A 207 -5.72 -13.43 11.74
C ASN A 207 -5.54 -13.25 10.21
N ALA A 208 -6.46 -12.53 9.56
CA ALA A 208 -6.45 -12.38 8.10
C ALA A 208 -5.18 -11.68 7.58
N THR A 209 -4.73 -10.63 8.27
CA THR A 209 -3.46 -9.94 7.98
C THR A 209 -2.28 -10.90 8.03
N GLY A 210 -2.21 -11.70 9.09
CA GLY A 210 -1.17 -12.71 9.27
C GLY A 210 -1.15 -13.74 8.14
N LEU A 211 -2.32 -14.27 7.75
CA LEU A 211 -2.39 -15.31 6.71
C LEU A 211 -1.98 -14.80 5.31
N GLN A 212 -2.29 -13.55 4.97
CA GLN A 212 -1.82 -12.97 3.71
C GLN A 212 -0.29 -12.90 3.66
N VAL A 213 0.35 -12.57 4.78
CA VAL A 213 1.83 -12.51 4.88
C VAL A 213 2.45 -13.90 4.91
N THR A 214 1.98 -14.80 5.76
CA THR A 214 2.60 -16.15 5.90
C THR A 214 2.44 -16.97 4.62
N SER A 215 1.31 -16.84 3.91
CA SER A 215 1.12 -17.48 2.61
C SER A 215 2.04 -16.91 1.52
N ALA A 216 2.35 -15.61 1.55
CA ALA A 216 3.33 -14.99 0.66
C ALA A 216 4.75 -15.54 0.93
N VAL A 217 5.11 -15.68 2.21
CA VAL A 217 6.38 -16.30 2.63
C VAL A 217 6.46 -17.75 2.15
N LEU A 218 5.38 -18.53 2.31
CA LEU A 218 5.30 -19.90 1.79
C LEU A 218 5.54 -19.95 0.28
N ALA A 219 4.85 -19.10 -0.49
CA ALA A 219 5.02 -19.00 -1.93
C ALA A 219 6.46 -18.65 -2.32
N GLY A 220 7.09 -17.71 -1.61
CA GLY A 220 8.47 -17.34 -1.84
C GLY A 220 9.48 -18.44 -1.48
N MET A 221 9.22 -19.21 -0.42
CA MET A 221 10.02 -20.38 -0.09
C MET A 221 9.94 -21.47 -1.17
N VAL A 222 8.74 -21.74 -1.69
CA VAL A 222 8.55 -22.68 -2.81
C VAL A 222 9.32 -22.19 -4.03
N TRP A 223 9.15 -20.92 -4.41
CA TRP A 223 9.86 -20.34 -5.55
C TRP A 223 11.39 -20.41 -5.38
N ALA A 224 11.91 -20.13 -4.18
CA ALA A 224 13.35 -20.18 -3.90
C ALA A 224 13.91 -21.62 -4.00
N LEU A 225 13.14 -22.63 -3.58
CA LEU A 225 13.53 -24.03 -3.75
C LEU A 225 13.50 -24.47 -5.22
N GLU A 226 12.58 -23.94 -6.01
CA GLU A 226 12.47 -24.19 -7.45
C GLU A 226 13.52 -23.40 -8.27
N ASN A 227 14.05 -22.29 -7.72
CA ASN A 227 15.00 -21.39 -8.38
C ASN A 227 16.21 -21.07 -7.47
N PRO A 228 16.97 -22.08 -6.99
CA PRO A 228 17.95 -21.90 -5.90
C PRO A 228 19.19 -21.08 -6.27
N GLU A 229 19.43 -20.86 -7.56
CA GLU A 229 20.62 -20.15 -8.08
C GLU A 229 20.30 -18.74 -8.58
N ALA A 230 19.11 -18.21 -8.28
CA ALA A 230 18.66 -16.89 -8.76
C ALA A 230 19.39 -15.69 -8.11
N GLY A 231 20.15 -15.91 -7.04
CA GLY A 231 20.85 -14.84 -6.30
C GLY A 231 19.91 -14.06 -5.38
N ILE A 232 20.22 -12.78 -5.16
CA ILE A 232 19.35 -11.87 -4.41
C ILE A 232 18.30 -11.33 -5.38
N VAL A 233 17.02 -11.57 -5.09
CA VAL A 233 15.88 -11.12 -5.90
C VAL A 233 14.87 -10.38 -5.04
N GLU A 234 14.13 -9.45 -5.64
CA GLU A 234 12.91 -8.88 -5.08
C GLU A 234 11.66 -9.59 -5.62
N THR A 235 10.50 -9.37 -4.99
CA THR A 235 9.23 -10.00 -5.41
C THR A 235 8.84 -9.66 -6.85
N ASP A 236 9.25 -8.49 -7.34
CA ASP A 236 9.02 -8.05 -8.72
C ASP A 236 9.71 -8.94 -9.78
N GLU A 237 10.76 -9.67 -9.39
CA GLU A 237 11.59 -10.51 -10.28
C GLU A 237 11.18 -11.99 -10.24
N MET A 238 10.31 -12.37 -9.32
CA MET A 238 9.84 -13.75 -9.14
C MET A 238 8.73 -14.07 -10.16
N ASP A 239 8.54 -15.36 -10.45
CA ASP A 239 7.42 -15.79 -11.29
C ASP A 239 6.11 -15.61 -10.51
N PHE A 240 5.42 -14.50 -10.80
CA PHE A 240 4.18 -14.15 -10.12
C PHE A 240 3.07 -15.20 -10.31
N GLN A 241 3.04 -15.92 -11.45
CA GLN A 241 2.02 -16.93 -11.67
C GLN A 241 2.27 -18.13 -10.75
N ARG A 242 3.52 -18.56 -10.65
CA ARG A 242 3.91 -19.65 -9.75
C ARG A 242 3.71 -19.27 -8.28
N CYS A 243 4.11 -18.06 -7.89
CA CYS A 243 3.90 -17.60 -6.51
C CYS A 243 2.41 -17.51 -6.16
N LEU A 244 1.59 -16.93 -7.06
CA LEU A 244 0.15 -16.86 -6.85
C LEU A 244 -0.51 -18.24 -6.89
N GLU A 245 -0.04 -19.19 -7.69
CA GLU A 245 -0.54 -20.58 -7.67
C GLU A 245 -0.43 -21.19 -6.28
N VAL A 246 0.69 -20.98 -5.59
CA VAL A 246 0.92 -21.46 -4.22
C VAL A 246 0.11 -20.64 -3.20
N GLN A 247 0.01 -19.33 -3.39
CA GLN A 247 -0.60 -18.44 -2.40
C GLN A 247 -2.14 -18.41 -2.47
N MET A 248 -2.73 -18.58 -3.66
CA MET A 248 -4.17 -18.41 -3.92
C MET A 248 -5.10 -19.15 -2.94
N PRO A 249 -4.79 -20.39 -2.49
CA PRO A 249 -5.63 -21.09 -1.52
C PRO A 249 -5.81 -20.37 -0.17
N TYR A 250 -4.97 -19.36 0.13
CA TYR A 250 -4.93 -18.66 1.41
C TYR A 250 -5.38 -17.20 1.35
N LEU A 251 -5.84 -16.73 0.18
CA LEU A 251 -6.18 -15.31 -0.05
C LEU A 251 -7.69 -15.02 -0.04
N GLY A 252 -8.51 -16.04 0.18
CA GLY A 252 -9.97 -15.90 0.05
C GLY A 252 -10.36 -15.35 -1.32
N PRO A 253 -11.37 -14.45 -1.41
CA PRO A 253 -11.73 -13.84 -2.69
C PRO A 253 -10.63 -12.93 -3.24
N VAL A 254 -10.04 -13.32 -4.37
CA VAL A 254 -9.14 -12.47 -5.16
C VAL A 254 -9.87 -11.94 -6.40
N LYS A 255 -10.12 -10.63 -6.44
CA LYS A 255 -11.03 -10.02 -7.43
C LYS A 255 -10.52 -8.69 -7.97
N GLY A 256 -11.04 -8.32 -9.14
CA GLY A 256 -10.74 -7.07 -9.83
C GLY A 256 -11.96 -6.15 -9.93
N TYR A 257 -11.79 -4.88 -9.60
CA TYR A 257 -12.86 -3.88 -9.58
C TYR A 257 -12.44 -2.60 -10.30
N TYR A 258 -13.20 -2.21 -11.32
CA TYR A 258 -13.08 -0.87 -11.90
C TYR A 258 -13.88 0.15 -11.07
N SER A 259 -13.41 1.39 -11.05
CA SER A 259 -14.10 2.50 -10.40
C SER A 259 -13.91 3.80 -11.17
N ASP A 260 -14.97 4.61 -11.22
CA ASP A 260 -14.93 5.99 -11.74
C ASP A 260 -14.50 7.01 -10.67
N TRP A 261 -14.23 6.55 -9.44
CA TRP A 261 -13.73 7.41 -8.37
C TRP A 261 -12.39 8.05 -8.74
N THR A 262 -12.22 9.31 -8.38
CA THR A 262 -10.92 10.00 -8.42
C THR A 262 -10.70 10.79 -7.13
N PRO A 263 -9.46 11.20 -6.82
CA PRO A 263 -9.19 12.07 -5.68
C PRO A 263 -9.93 13.42 -5.72
N LEU A 264 -10.50 13.81 -6.86
CA LEU A 264 -11.28 15.03 -7.05
C LEU A 264 -12.80 14.84 -6.94
N LYS A 265 -13.28 13.61 -6.74
CA LYS A 265 -14.73 13.38 -6.57
C LYS A 265 -15.24 14.26 -5.42
N ASP A 266 -16.30 15.01 -5.69
CA ASP A 266 -16.95 15.94 -4.76
C ASP A 266 -16.04 17.10 -4.28
N ARG A 267 -15.03 17.49 -5.08
CA ARG A 267 -14.10 18.61 -4.81
C ARG A 267 -14.05 19.64 -5.96
N PRO A 268 -13.84 20.94 -5.67
CA PRO A 268 -13.64 21.52 -4.34
C PRO A 268 -14.94 21.58 -3.53
N GLY A 269 -14.82 21.59 -2.20
CA GLY A 269 -15.95 21.69 -1.28
C GLY A 269 -16.26 23.13 -0.84
N LEU A 270 -16.45 23.31 0.46
CA LEU A 270 -16.81 24.60 1.09
C LEU A 270 -15.65 25.62 1.14
N PHE A 271 -14.41 25.16 0.99
CA PHE A 271 -13.22 26.00 1.07
C PHE A 271 -12.41 25.89 -0.23
N PRO A 272 -11.67 26.94 -0.62
CA PRO A 272 -10.72 26.85 -1.73
C PRO A 272 -9.66 25.79 -1.47
N GLU A 273 -9.32 25.00 -2.49
CA GLU A 273 -8.32 23.94 -2.42
C GLU A 273 -7.27 24.09 -3.52
N ASP A 274 -6.00 23.79 -3.22
CA ASP A 274 -4.91 23.75 -4.21
C ASP A 274 -4.94 22.44 -5.00
N ILE A 275 -5.84 22.34 -5.99
CA ILE A 275 -6.07 21.15 -6.81
C ILE A 275 -5.72 21.35 -8.29
N ASP A 276 -5.32 20.28 -8.96
CA ASP A 276 -5.14 20.23 -10.42
C ASP A 276 -6.33 19.51 -11.08
N THR A 277 -7.29 20.28 -11.61
CA THR A 277 -8.47 19.75 -12.30
C THR A 277 -8.18 19.18 -13.69
N SER A 278 -6.99 19.45 -14.25
CA SER A 278 -6.59 18.92 -15.57
C SER A 278 -6.15 17.46 -15.50
N ASP A 279 -5.76 17.00 -14.31
CA ASP A 279 -5.33 15.63 -14.05
C ASP A 279 -5.71 15.19 -12.63
N PRO A 280 -6.84 14.48 -12.44
CA PRO A 280 -7.34 14.10 -11.13
C PRO A 280 -6.35 13.27 -10.29
N TRP A 281 -5.44 12.53 -10.94
CA TRP A 281 -4.52 11.59 -10.31
C TRP A 281 -3.14 12.18 -9.96
N GLN A 282 -2.96 13.50 -10.06
CA GLN A 282 -1.76 14.16 -9.54
C GLN A 282 -1.65 13.96 -8.02
N PHE A 283 -0.43 13.74 -7.51
CA PHE A 283 -0.18 13.65 -6.08
C PHE A 283 -0.65 14.89 -5.31
N ARG A 284 -0.69 16.05 -5.99
CA ARG A 284 -1.31 17.29 -5.49
C ARG A 284 -2.75 17.10 -5.01
N ASN A 285 -3.53 16.28 -5.71
CA ASN A 285 -4.92 16.01 -5.38
C ASN A 285 -5.06 14.86 -4.37
N ILE A 286 -4.12 13.90 -4.41
CA ILE A 286 -4.09 12.72 -3.56
C ILE A 286 -3.70 13.08 -2.12
N LEU A 287 -2.61 13.84 -1.93
CA LEU A 287 -2.13 14.25 -0.62
C LEU A 287 -3.15 15.14 0.12
N VAL A 288 -3.42 14.83 1.38
CA VAL A 288 -4.29 15.64 2.24
C VAL A 288 -3.51 16.83 2.77
N ARG A 289 -4.00 18.04 2.49
CA ARG A 289 -3.36 19.33 2.78
C ARG A 289 -4.41 20.37 3.12
#